data_AF-A0AAW4IEJ3-F1
#
_entry.id   AF-A0AAW4IEJ3-F1
#
_cell.length_a   1.000
_cell.length_b   1.000
_cell.length_c   1.000
_cell.angle_alpha   90.00
_cell.angle_beta   90.00
_cell.angle_gamma   90.00
#
_symmetry.space_group_name_H-M   'P 1'
#
loop_
_entity.id
_entity.type
_entity.pdbx_description
1 polymer ?
#
loop_
_entity_poly.entity_id
_entity_poly.type
_entity_poly.pdbx_seq_one_letter_code
_entity_poly.pdbx_strand_id
1 'polypeptide(L)'
;MASEAGPAIRWDTSDRAAHLQRVRQREGEILGPEGRARIDARARAVLVPANADRMRLVNEAIGAPSRANAIVWLHRAADRLSQAVAREVACRRGCDACCHQDVVVTQAEAELIGRAIGQRPAAAPAGAVSVGRDLNEPPPMPARHTGQPCPFLEAGECGIFRNRPLVCRLNANFDEDALLCQIVPGESISVPYVDTSIEKAVYHGKVAAGGLVADIRDWFPSEIGEQ
;
A
#
# COMPACT_ATOMS: atom_id res chain seq x y z
N MET A 1 -25.30 15.19 11.09
CA MET A 1 -25.13 13.79 11.53
C MET A 1 -23.65 13.48 11.43
N ALA A 2 -22.94 13.49 12.56
CA ALA A 2 -21.50 13.31 12.61
C ALA A 2 -21.16 11.89 12.13
N SER A 3 -20.30 11.81 11.11
CA SER A 3 -19.68 10.58 10.66
C SER A 3 -18.75 10.11 11.77
N GLU A 4 -19.14 9.05 12.48
CA GLU A 4 -18.21 8.29 13.32
C GLU A 4 -17.16 7.66 12.40
N ALA A 5 -16.03 8.34 12.24
CA ALA A 5 -14.83 7.69 11.76
C ALA A 5 -14.62 6.46 12.66
N GLY A 6 -14.70 5.26 12.07
CA GLY A 6 -14.65 4.01 12.82
C GLY A 6 -13.46 3.99 13.78
N PRO A 7 -13.63 3.56 15.04
CA PRO A 7 -12.56 3.64 16.02
C PRO A 7 -11.37 2.81 15.52
N ALA A 8 -10.18 3.41 15.53
CA ALA A 8 -8.92 2.66 15.45
C ALA A 8 -9.02 1.46 16.39
N ILE A 9 -8.65 0.26 15.92
CA ILE A 9 -8.81 -1.00 16.66
C ILE A 9 -8.28 -0.81 18.09
N ARG A 10 -9.20 -0.76 19.05
CA ARG A 10 -8.86 -0.64 20.48
C ARG A 10 -8.50 -2.04 20.96
N TRP A 11 -7.21 -2.31 21.02
CA TRP A 11 -6.68 -3.54 21.58
C TRP A 11 -6.78 -3.51 23.11
N ASP A 12 -7.82 -4.11 23.70
CA ASP A 12 -7.71 -4.50 25.10
C ASP A 12 -6.74 -5.69 25.24
N THR A 13 -6.28 -5.96 26.47
CA THR A 13 -5.24 -6.97 26.70
C THR A 13 -5.69 -8.39 26.32
N SER A 14 -6.95 -8.73 26.55
CA SER A 14 -7.50 -10.07 26.25
C SER A 14 -7.68 -10.26 24.75
N ASP A 15 -8.28 -9.28 24.09
CA ASP A 15 -8.48 -9.26 22.64
C ASP A 15 -7.15 -9.28 21.90
N ARG A 16 -6.14 -8.55 22.41
CA ARG A 16 -4.78 -8.58 21.88
C ARG A 16 -4.16 -9.97 21.95
N ALA A 17 -4.21 -10.63 23.11
CA ALA A 17 -3.58 -11.94 23.29
C ALA A 17 -4.25 -13.00 22.39
N ALA A 18 -5.58 -13.03 22.35
CA ALA A 18 -6.34 -13.94 21.50
C ALA A 18 -6.09 -13.68 20.00
N HIS A 19 -5.99 -12.41 19.60
CA HIS A 19 -5.64 -12.05 18.23
C HIS A 19 -4.21 -12.53 17.87
N LEU A 20 -3.22 -12.25 18.72
CA LEU A 20 -1.84 -12.66 18.45
C LEU A 20 -1.68 -14.18 18.40
N GLN A 21 -2.41 -14.93 19.22
CA GLN A 21 -2.41 -16.40 19.11
C GLN A 21 -2.86 -16.85 17.71
N ARG A 22 -3.93 -16.27 17.17
CA ARG A 22 -4.41 -16.56 15.80
C ARG A 22 -3.38 -16.16 14.74
N VAL A 23 -2.74 -15.00 14.90
CA VAL A 23 -1.66 -14.55 14.00
C VAL A 23 -0.51 -15.55 13.99
N ARG A 24 0.02 -15.94 15.15
CA ARG A 24 1.16 -16.87 15.24
C ARG A 24 0.81 -18.25 14.68
N GLN A 25 -0.41 -18.72 14.91
CA GLN A 25 -0.90 -19.95 14.29
C GLN A 25 -0.91 -19.83 12.76
N ARG A 26 -1.52 -18.76 12.22
CA ARG A 26 -1.60 -18.53 10.77
C ARG A 26 -0.23 -18.35 10.13
N GLU A 27 0.70 -17.66 10.79
CA GLU A 27 2.10 -17.56 10.35
C GLU A 27 2.76 -18.94 10.26
N GLY A 28 2.52 -19.84 11.22
CA GLY A 28 3.01 -21.22 11.16
C GLY A 28 2.45 -22.00 9.96
N GLU A 29 1.15 -21.87 9.72
CA GLU A 29 0.44 -22.57 8.63
C GLU A 29 0.83 -22.07 7.23
N ILE A 30 1.07 -20.77 7.09
CA ILE A 30 1.25 -20.09 5.80
C ILE A 30 2.70 -19.77 5.49
N LEU A 31 3.47 -19.32 6.48
CA LEU A 31 4.87 -18.95 6.29
C LEU A 31 5.84 -20.09 6.62
N GLY A 32 5.34 -21.23 7.08
CA GLY A 32 6.08 -22.48 7.12
C GLY A 32 6.41 -23.01 5.71
N PRO A 33 7.32 -23.99 5.57
CA PRO A 33 7.78 -24.50 4.27
C PRO A 33 6.65 -24.95 3.34
N GLU A 34 5.69 -25.71 3.87
CA GLU A 34 4.54 -26.20 3.09
C GLU A 34 3.58 -25.08 2.69
N GLY A 35 3.32 -24.14 3.59
CA GLY A 35 2.49 -22.97 3.32
C GLY A 35 3.08 -22.08 2.22
N ARG A 36 4.39 -21.82 2.30
CA ARG A 36 5.13 -21.08 1.26
C ARG A 36 5.07 -21.80 -0.07
N ALA A 37 5.28 -23.12 -0.09
CA ALA A 37 5.17 -23.90 -1.33
C ALA A 37 3.79 -23.79 -1.98
N ARG A 38 2.70 -23.79 -1.18
CA ARG A 38 1.33 -23.58 -1.66
C ARG A 38 1.12 -22.17 -2.21
N ILE A 39 1.55 -21.13 -1.49
CA ILE A 39 1.46 -19.74 -1.96
C ILE A 39 2.24 -19.57 -3.26
N ASP A 40 3.47 -20.06 -3.31
CA ASP A 40 4.33 -19.94 -4.48
C ASP A 40 3.71 -20.63 -5.71
N ALA A 41 3.06 -21.78 -5.51
CA ALA A 41 2.34 -22.46 -6.58
C ALA A 41 1.16 -21.63 -7.11
N ARG A 42 0.34 -21.05 -6.21
CA ARG A 42 -0.78 -20.16 -6.56
C ARG A 42 -0.28 -18.89 -7.26
N ALA A 43 0.74 -18.25 -6.70
CA ALA A 43 1.38 -17.07 -7.26
C ALA A 43 1.92 -17.34 -8.66
N ARG A 44 2.66 -18.44 -8.87
CA ARG A 44 3.14 -18.82 -10.22
C ARG A 44 1.99 -19.02 -11.20
N ALA A 45 0.90 -19.68 -10.80
CA ALA A 45 -0.23 -19.96 -11.66
C ALA A 45 -0.90 -18.68 -12.21
N VAL A 46 -0.97 -17.60 -11.41
CA VAL A 46 -1.61 -16.34 -11.83
C VAL A 46 -0.64 -15.28 -12.36
N LEU A 47 0.60 -15.24 -11.84
CA LEU A 47 1.57 -14.22 -12.20
C LEU A 47 2.30 -14.54 -13.52
N VAL A 48 2.62 -15.81 -13.78
CA VAL A 48 3.33 -16.19 -15.02
C VAL A 48 2.54 -15.79 -16.28
N PRO A 49 1.23 -16.08 -16.40
CA PRO A 49 0.46 -15.66 -17.58
C PRO A 49 0.33 -14.14 -17.72
N ALA A 50 0.31 -13.40 -16.61
CA ALA A 50 0.19 -11.94 -16.62
C ALA A 50 1.54 -11.24 -16.85
N ASN A 51 2.66 -11.96 -16.77
CA ASN A 51 3.98 -11.34 -16.67
C ASN A 51 4.38 -10.58 -17.95
N ALA A 52 4.05 -11.09 -19.14
CA ALA A 52 4.41 -10.42 -20.40
C ALA A 52 3.76 -9.02 -20.50
N ASP A 53 2.44 -8.94 -20.28
CA ASP A 53 1.73 -7.67 -20.28
C ASP A 53 2.20 -6.73 -19.17
N ARG A 54 2.40 -7.28 -17.96
CA ARG A 54 2.90 -6.55 -16.78
C ARG A 54 4.25 -5.92 -17.09
N MET A 55 5.21 -6.70 -17.60
CA MET A 55 6.56 -6.21 -17.90
C MET A 55 6.58 -5.22 -19.04
N ARG A 56 5.71 -5.36 -20.05
CA ARG A 56 5.56 -4.35 -21.09
C ARG A 56 5.17 -2.99 -20.49
N LEU A 57 4.19 -2.95 -19.58
CA LEU A 57 3.75 -1.71 -18.93
C LEU A 57 4.81 -1.12 -17.99
N VAL A 58 5.57 -1.97 -17.29
CA VAL A 58 6.71 -1.54 -16.48
C VAL A 58 7.81 -0.91 -17.35
N ASN A 59 8.09 -1.49 -18.53
CA ASN A 59 9.07 -0.93 -19.46
C ASN A 59 8.65 0.44 -20.01
N GLU A 60 7.35 0.65 -20.27
CA GLU A 60 6.83 1.97 -20.63
C GLU A 60 7.05 3.00 -19.49
N ALA A 61 6.91 2.58 -18.23
CA ALA A 61 7.21 3.45 -17.09
C ALA A 61 8.70 3.82 -17.02
N ILE A 62 9.60 2.88 -17.34
CA ILE A 62 11.05 3.14 -17.38
C ILE A 62 11.39 4.16 -18.47
N GLY A 63 10.76 4.06 -19.65
CA GLY A 63 10.97 4.95 -20.79
C GLY A 63 10.19 6.27 -20.73
N ALA A 64 9.34 6.47 -19.71
CA ALA A 64 8.45 7.61 -19.64
C ALA A 64 9.20 8.96 -19.59
N PRO A 65 8.72 10.00 -20.30
CA PRO A 65 9.41 11.29 -20.39
C PRO A 65 9.25 12.17 -19.13
N SER A 66 8.40 11.77 -18.19
CA SER A 66 8.14 12.52 -16.96
C SER A 66 7.75 11.59 -15.81
N ARG A 67 7.94 12.05 -14.57
CA ARG A 67 7.50 11.33 -13.35
C ARG A 67 5.99 11.02 -13.41
N ALA A 68 5.18 11.97 -13.86
CA ALA A 68 3.73 11.78 -13.99
C ALA A 68 3.38 10.67 -14.98
N ASN A 69 4.05 10.62 -16.15
CA ASN A 69 3.83 9.54 -17.12
C ASN A 69 4.31 8.19 -16.59
N ALA A 70 5.44 8.15 -15.87
CA ALA A 70 5.92 6.94 -15.22
C ALA A 70 4.90 6.40 -14.21
N ILE A 71 4.31 7.26 -13.38
CA ILE A 71 3.25 6.89 -12.43
C ILE A 71 2.04 6.29 -13.15
N VAL A 72 1.57 6.90 -14.24
CA VAL A 72 0.42 6.39 -15.01
C VAL A 72 0.70 4.99 -15.56
N TRP A 73 1.89 4.75 -16.09
CA TRP A 73 2.27 3.41 -16.57
C TRP A 73 2.41 2.39 -15.45
N LEU A 74 2.96 2.78 -14.30
CA LEU A 74 3.03 1.92 -13.12
C LEU A 74 1.64 1.59 -12.55
N HIS A 75 0.71 2.56 -12.53
CA HIS A 75 -0.69 2.31 -12.16
C HIS A 75 -1.34 1.28 -13.07
N ARG A 76 -1.12 1.38 -14.40
CA ARG A 76 -1.60 0.38 -15.36
C ARG A 76 -1.01 -1.01 -15.11
N ALA A 77 0.30 -1.08 -14.84
CA ALA A 77 0.97 -2.34 -14.49
C ALA A 77 0.38 -2.95 -13.20
N ALA A 78 0.18 -2.13 -12.17
CA ALA A 78 -0.41 -2.53 -10.90
C ALA A 78 -1.88 -2.96 -11.04
N ASP A 79 -2.66 -2.32 -11.91
CA ASP A 79 -4.04 -2.71 -12.20
C ASP A 79 -4.09 -4.05 -12.95
N ARG A 80 -3.18 -4.28 -13.91
CA ARG A 80 -3.04 -5.57 -14.60
C ARG A 80 -2.67 -6.69 -13.62
N LEU A 81 -1.75 -6.41 -12.71
CA LEU A 81 -1.38 -7.33 -11.63
C LEU A 81 -2.57 -7.61 -10.71
N SER A 82 -3.25 -6.56 -10.24
CA SER A 82 -4.43 -6.66 -9.37
C SER A 82 -5.51 -7.53 -9.99
N GLN A 83 -5.78 -7.39 -11.29
CA GLN A 83 -6.74 -8.21 -12.02
C GLN A 83 -6.33 -9.69 -12.06
N ALA A 84 -5.04 -9.98 -12.23
CA ALA A 84 -4.54 -11.35 -12.28
C ALA A 84 -4.66 -12.07 -10.93
N VAL A 85 -4.38 -11.35 -9.83
CA VAL A 85 -4.36 -11.94 -8.48
C VAL A 85 -5.70 -11.83 -7.74
N ALA A 86 -6.71 -11.14 -8.29
CA ALA A 86 -7.95 -10.78 -7.57
C ALA A 86 -8.70 -11.94 -6.90
N ARG A 87 -8.57 -13.16 -7.42
CA ARG A 87 -9.22 -14.37 -6.85
C ARG A 87 -8.33 -15.13 -5.87
N GLU A 88 -7.06 -14.77 -5.79
CA GLU A 88 -6.04 -15.46 -4.99
C GLU A 88 -5.60 -14.66 -3.75
N VAL A 89 -6.15 -13.48 -3.53
CA VAL A 89 -5.74 -12.58 -2.45
C VAL A 89 -6.89 -12.27 -1.50
N ALA A 90 -6.56 -11.97 -0.25
CA ALA A 90 -7.50 -11.53 0.77
C ALA A 90 -8.20 -10.19 0.43
N CYS A 91 -7.56 -9.38 -0.41
CA CYS A 91 -7.99 -8.01 -0.70
C CYS A 91 -9.28 -7.99 -1.52
N ARG A 92 -10.32 -7.40 -0.95
CA ARG A 92 -11.65 -7.23 -1.56
C ARG A 92 -12.26 -5.89 -1.17
N ARG A 93 -13.31 -5.46 -1.88
CA ARG A 93 -14.06 -4.27 -1.48
C ARG A 93 -14.58 -4.45 -0.04
N GLY A 94 -14.44 -3.42 0.80
CA GLY A 94 -14.76 -3.46 2.23
C GLY A 94 -13.63 -4.01 3.12
N CYS A 95 -12.44 -4.25 2.58
CA CYS A 95 -11.22 -4.48 3.38
C CYS A 95 -10.44 -3.17 3.50
N ASP A 96 -10.22 -2.71 4.73
CA ASP A 96 -9.56 -1.43 5.07
C ASP A 96 -8.21 -1.60 5.78
N ALA A 97 -7.69 -2.83 5.91
CA ALA A 97 -6.44 -3.08 6.63
C ALA A 97 -5.26 -2.22 6.14
N CYS A 98 -5.14 -1.99 4.82
CA CYS A 98 -4.11 -1.12 4.26
C CYS A 98 -4.37 0.38 4.50
N CYS A 99 -5.60 0.79 4.78
CA CYS A 99 -5.96 2.16 5.12
C CYS A 99 -5.49 2.57 6.52
N HIS A 100 -4.99 1.63 7.32
CA HIS A 100 -4.36 1.91 8.62
C HIS A 100 -2.82 1.82 8.56
N GLN A 101 -2.24 1.41 7.43
CA GLN A 101 -0.79 1.34 7.24
C GLN A 101 -0.24 2.72 6.87
N ASP A 102 1.08 2.88 7.03
CA ASP A 102 1.80 4.02 6.44
C ASP A 102 1.78 3.88 4.90
N VAL A 103 1.47 4.97 4.23
CA VAL A 103 1.30 5.06 2.77
C VAL A 103 2.19 6.19 2.29
N VAL A 104 3.44 5.86 2.00
CA VAL A 104 4.44 6.84 1.53
C VAL A 104 4.19 7.15 0.05
N VAL A 105 3.97 8.41 -0.26
CA VAL A 105 3.62 8.92 -1.59
C VAL A 105 4.58 10.05 -1.98
N THR A 106 4.99 10.06 -3.25
CA THR A 106 5.80 11.16 -3.81
C THR A 106 4.96 12.41 -4.04
N GLN A 107 5.59 13.58 -4.02
CA GLN A 107 4.90 14.84 -4.38
C GLN A 107 4.19 14.75 -5.74
N ALA A 108 4.84 14.16 -6.76
CA ALA A 108 4.28 14.03 -8.09
C ALA A 108 3.01 13.14 -8.12
N GLU A 109 2.97 12.08 -7.31
CA GLU A 109 1.80 11.22 -7.19
C GLU A 109 0.71 11.89 -6.34
N ALA A 110 1.06 12.58 -5.26
CA ALA A 110 0.11 13.35 -4.46
C ALA A 110 -0.58 14.45 -5.29
N GLU A 111 0.17 15.15 -6.16
CA GLU A 111 -0.40 16.12 -7.10
C GLU A 111 -1.34 15.48 -8.13
N LEU A 112 -1.03 14.28 -8.62
CA LEU A 112 -1.91 13.53 -9.52
C LEU A 112 -3.21 13.12 -8.83
N ILE A 113 -3.11 12.60 -7.61
CA ILE A 113 -4.27 12.26 -6.77
C ILE A 113 -5.11 13.52 -6.56
N GLY A 114 -4.47 14.61 -6.14
CA GLY A 114 -5.16 15.85 -5.81
C GLY A 114 -5.91 16.45 -7.00
N ARG A 115 -5.31 16.43 -8.20
CA ARG A 115 -6.00 16.81 -9.44
C ARG A 115 -7.20 15.92 -9.74
N ALA A 116 -7.08 14.61 -9.52
CA ALA A 116 -8.14 13.66 -9.82
C ALA A 116 -9.35 13.75 -8.86
N ILE A 117 -9.11 14.15 -7.61
CA ILE A 117 -10.15 14.22 -6.57
C ILE A 117 -10.62 15.66 -6.28
N GLY A 118 -10.02 16.67 -6.92
CA GLY A 118 -10.39 18.07 -6.72
C GLY A 118 -9.89 18.68 -5.40
N GLN A 119 -8.90 18.07 -4.74
CA GLN A 119 -8.32 18.51 -3.47
C GLN A 119 -6.82 18.75 -3.66
N ARG A 120 -6.30 19.91 -3.29
CA ARG A 120 -4.85 20.16 -3.41
C ARG A 120 -4.11 19.45 -2.27
N PRO A 121 -2.98 18.77 -2.56
CA PRO A 121 -2.11 18.29 -1.49
C PRO A 121 -1.46 19.49 -0.76
N ALA A 122 -1.05 19.27 0.48
CA ALA A 122 -0.30 20.24 1.27
C ALA A 122 0.99 20.65 0.53
N ALA A 123 1.28 21.95 0.50
CA ALA A 123 2.48 22.48 -0.15
C ALA A 123 3.77 22.09 0.58
N ALA A 124 3.69 21.90 1.89
CA ALA A 124 4.79 21.49 2.76
C ALA A 124 4.28 20.45 3.77
N PRO A 125 4.20 19.16 3.40
CA PRO A 125 3.72 18.11 4.32
C PRO A 125 4.66 17.98 5.52
N ALA A 126 4.10 17.86 6.74
CA ALA A 126 4.88 17.89 7.98
C ALA A 126 5.90 16.75 8.11
N GLY A 127 5.67 15.62 7.43
CA GLY A 127 6.58 14.46 7.38
C GLY A 127 7.39 14.33 6.10
N ALA A 128 7.55 15.41 5.32
CA ALA A 128 8.31 15.36 4.09
C ALA A 128 9.76 14.92 4.31
N VAL A 129 10.22 13.95 3.52
CA VAL A 129 11.63 13.55 3.45
C VAL A 129 12.10 13.62 2.01
N SER A 130 13.33 14.10 1.80
CA SER A 130 13.98 14.09 0.49
C SER A 130 14.53 12.70 0.20
N VAL A 131 14.29 12.20 -1.00
CA VAL A 131 14.87 10.94 -1.48
C VAL A 131 16.12 11.25 -2.28
N GLY A 132 17.24 10.65 -1.88
CA GLY A 132 18.50 10.73 -2.61
C GLY A 132 18.37 10.25 -4.07
N ARG A 133 19.35 10.62 -4.90
CA ARG A 133 19.50 10.01 -6.23
C ARG A 133 20.38 8.77 -6.20
N ASP A 134 21.14 8.58 -5.13
CA ASP A 134 21.90 7.36 -4.90
C ASP A 134 20.93 6.26 -4.45
N LEU A 135 20.69 5.30 -5.34
CA LEU A 135 19.78 4.18 -5.08
C LEU A 135 20.38 3.16 -4.09
N ASN A 136 21.64 3.33 -3.68
CA ASN A 136 22.25 2.52 -2.63
C ASN A 136 21.88 3.00 -1.23
N GLU A 137 21.35 4.22 -1.08
CA GLU A 137 20.82 4.68 0.19
C GLU A 137 19.45 4.03 0.44
N PRO A 138 19.19 3.52 1.66
CA PRO A 138 17.90 2.96 1.98
C PRO A 138 16.83 4.06 1.84
N PRO A 139 15.69 3.78 1.17
CA PRO A 139 14.64 4.75 1.00
C PRO A 139 14.11 5.21 2.36
N PRO A 140 13.92 6.52 2.57
CA PRO A 140 13.30 7.00 3.80
C PRO A 140 11.87 6.48 3.87
N MET A 141 11.52 5.85 4.99
CA MET A 141 10.18 5.35 5.25
C MET A 141 9.63 6.05 6.50
N PRO A 142 9.03 7.25 6.35
CA PRO A 142 8.46 7.98 7.47
C PRO A 142 7.27 7.19 8.04
N ALA A 143 7.50 6.44 9.11
CA ALA A 143 6.48 5.68 9.81
C ALA A 143 5.86 6.53 10.92
N ARG A 144 4.89 7.37 10.57
CA ARG A 144 4.31 8.38 11.49
C ARG A 144 2.84 8.15 11.81
N HIS A 145 2.15 7.38 10.96
CA HIS A 145 0.70 7.28 11.00
C HIS A 145 0.19 5.84 11.05
N THR A 146 1.08 4.85 11.22
CA THR A 146 0.70 3.46 11.48
C THR A 146 -0.41 3.38 12.55
N GLY A 147 -1.51 2.73 12.18
CA GLY A 147 -2.72 2.57 13.00
C GLY A 147 -3.76 3.69 12.83
N GLN A 148 -3.38 4.87 12.37
CA GLN A 148 -4.32 5.97 12.10
C GLN A 148 -5.09 5.72 10.81
N PRO A 149 -6.39 6.04 10.73
CA PRO A 149 -7.13 5.90 9.48
C PRO A 149 -6.59 6.84 8.39
N CYS A 150 -6.60 6.37 7.14
CA CYS A 150 -6.33 7.19 5.96
C CYS A 150 -7.37 8.31 5.85
N PRO A 151 -7.01 9.53 5.39
CA PRO A 151 -7.96 10.66 5.24
C PRO A 151 -9.10 10.35 4.26
N PHE A 152 -8.91 9.36 3.39
CA PHE A 152 -9.89 8.91 2.40
C PHE A 152 -10.62 7.62 2.80
N LEU A 153 -10.51 7.17 4.05
CA LEU A 153 -11.26 6.02 4.55
C LEU A 153 -12.65 6.48 4.99
N GLU A 154 -13.68 5.97 4.32
CA GLU A 154 -15.09 6.29 4.58
C GLU A 154 -15.88 5.00 4.78
N ALA A 155 -16.46 4.81 5.97
CA ALA A 155 -17.29 3.64 6.28
C ALA A 155 -16.66 2.26 5.94
N GLY A 156 -15.35 2.11 6.16
CA GLY A 156 -14.61 0.87 5.86
C GLY A 156 -14.26 0.68 4.38
N GLU A 157 -14.49 1.69 3.54
CA GLU A 157 -14.13 1.69 2.13
C GLU A 157 -13.22 2.88 1.77
N CYS A 158 -12.37 2.68 0.75
CA CYS A 158 -11.51 3.75 0.26
C CYS A 158 -12.29 4.69 -0.67
N GLY A 159 -12.55 5.92 -0.23
CA GLY A 159 -13.25 6.96 -1.00
C GLY A 159 -12.54 7.36 -2.30
N ILE A 160 -11.21 7.14 -2.37
CA ILE A 160 -10.41 7.39 -3.59
C ILE A 160 -9.95 6.10 -4.28
N PHE A 161 -10.65 4.97 -4.13
CA PHE A 161 -10.18 3.65 -4.61
C PHE A 161 -9.66 3.65 -6.06
N ARG A 162 -10.33 4.35 -6.98
CA ARG A 162 -9.91 4.46 -8.38
C ARG A 162 -8.65 5.30 -8.59
N ASN A 163 -8.34 6.20 -7.67
CA ASN A 163 -7.22 7.13 -7.68
C ASN A 163 -6.16 6.78 -6.62
N ARG A 164 -6.25 5.60 -5.98
CA ARG A 164 -5.32 5.17 -4.93
C ARG A 164 -3.86 5.19 -5.42
N PRO A 165 -2.89 5.55 -4.56
CA PRO A 165 -1.47 5.59 -4.93
C PRO A 165 -0.95 4.20 -5.28
N LEU A 166 0.19 4.15 -5.97
CA LEU A 166 0.79 2.91 -6.46
C LEU A 166 1.03 1.91 -5.33
N VAL A 167 1.54 2.35 -4.18
CA VAL A 167 1.78 1.47 -3.03
C VAL A 167 0.50 0.75 -2.59
N CYS A 168 -0.65 1.44 -2.57
CA CYS A 168 -1.94 0.84 -2.25
C CYS A 168 -2.47 -0.10 -3.35
N ARG A 169 -2.11 0.13 -4.63
CA ARG A 169 -2.47 -0.78 -5.74
C ARG A 169 -1.68 -2.08 -5.68
N LEU A 170 -0.42 -2.00 -5.26
CA LEU A 170 0.51 -3.12 -5.20
C LEU A 170 0.37 -3.94 -3.91
N ASN A 171 -0.29 -3.40 -2.87
CA ASN A 171 -0.42 -4.07 -1.58
C ASN A 171 -1.53 -5.14 -1.59
N ALA A 172 -1.17 -6.35 -2.01
CA ALA A 172 -2.07 -7.49 -2.09
C ALA A 172 -1.53 -8.70 -1.31
N ASN A 173 -2.35 -9.30 -0.45
CA ASN A 173 -1.98 -10.39 0.46
C ASN A 173 -2.47 -11.74 -0.08
N PHE A 174 -1.57 -12.73 -0.30
CA PHE A 174 -1.90 -14.09 -0.77
C PHE A 174 -2.53 -15.02 0.29
N ASP A 175 -2.79 -14.53 1.49
CA ASP A 175 -3.63 -15.20 2.49
C ASP A 175 -5.13 -15.17 2.11
N GLU A 176 -5.97 -15.91 2.84
CA GLU A 176 -7.42 -16.01 2.64
C GLU A 176 -8.21 -14.82 3.21
N ASP A 177 -7.63 -14.13 4.20
CA ASP A 177 -8.24 -12.99 4.89
C ASP A 177 -7.20 -11.93 5.29
N ALA A 178 -7.67 -10.86 5.93
CA ALA A 178 -6.85 -9.74 6.33
C ALA A 178 -6.14 -9.93 7.68
N LEU A 179 -6.20 -11.12 8.31
CA LEU A 179 -5.69 -11.36 9.67
C LEU A 179 -4.25 -10.89 9.83
N LEU A 180 -3.38 -11.32 8.92
CA LEU A 180 -1.96 -10.95 8.95
C LEU A 180 -1.70 -9.47 8.60
N CYS A 181 -2.65 -8.80 7.96
CA CYS A 181 -2.52 -7.37 7.62
C CYS A 181 -2.90 -6.43 8.78
N GLN A 182 -3.51 -6.94 9.86
CA GLN A 182 -3.96 -6.12 10.98
C GLN A 182 -2.78 -5.61 11.80
N ILE A 183 -2.77 -4.31 12.06
CA ILE A 183 -1.70 -3.66 12.81
C ILE A 183 -1.91 -3.90 14.30
N VAL A 184 -0.95 -4.58 14.92
CA VAL A 184 -0.88 -4.75 16.36
C VAL A 184 0.31 -3.93 16.88
N PRO A 185 0.09 -2.89 17.71
CA PRO A 185 1.17 -2.04 18.19
C PRO A 185 2.31 -2.83 18.84
N GLY A 186 3.55 -2.55 18.43
CA GLY A 186 4.75 -3.21 18.95
C GLY A 186 5.05 -4.60 18.38
N GLU A 187 4.21 -5.13 17.49
CA GLU A 187 4.42 -6.46 16.89
C GLU A 187 4.87 -6.33 15.44
N SER A 188 5.81 -7.18 15.04
CA SER A 188 6.10 -7.42 13.65
C SER A 188 5.33 -8.67 13.19
N ILE A 189 4.50 -8.50 12.16
CA ILE A 189 3.69 -9.56 11.57
C ILE A 189 4.10 -9.70 10.12
N SER A 190 4.45 -10.90 9.70
CA SER A 190 4.84 -11.18 8.32
C SER A 190 3.60 -11.48 7.49
N VAL A 191 3.49 -10.83 6.33
CA VAL A 191 2.38 -11.01 5.40
C VAL A 191 2.91 -11.56 4.08
N PRO A 192 2.29 -12.60 3.48
CA PRO A 192 2.68 -13.12 2.17
C PRO A 192 2.19 -12.19 1.06
N TYR A 193 2.77 -10.99 0.96
CA TYR A 193 2.42 -10.05 -0.09
C TYR A 193 2.82 -10.56 -1.47
N VAL A 194 2.04 -10.18 -2.48
CA VAL A 194 2.37 -10.37 -3.90
C VAL A 194 3.72 -9.72 -4.20
N ASP A 195 4.57 -10.39 -4.97
CA ASP A 195 5.86 -9.81 -5.39
C ASP A 195 5.64 -8.67 -6.38
N THR A 196 5.87 -7.46 -5.88
CA THR A 196 5.82 -6.20 -6.64
C THR A 196 7.17 -5.49 -6.64
N SER A 197 8.27 -6.23 -6.47
CA SER A 197 9.60 -5.67 -6.28
C SER A 197 10.04 -4.84 -7.48
N ILE A 198 9.68 -5.25 -8.70
CA ILE A 198 10.04 -4.53 -9.92
C ILE A 198 9.28 -3.19 -10.03
N GLU A 199 7.99 -3.16 -9.74
CA GLU A 199 7.20 -1.92 -9.77
C GLU A 199 7.68 -0.94 -8.69
N LYS A 200 8.00 -1.44 -7.49
CA LYS A 200 8.57 -0.65 -6.39
C LYS A 200 9.95 -0.09 -6.75
N ALA A 201 10.82 -0.89 -7.37
CA ALA A 201 12.14 -0.45 -7.81
C ALA A 201 12.05 0.65 -8.88
N VAL A 202 11.16 0.48 -9.87
CA VAL A 202 10.94 1.50 -10.91
C VAL A 202 10.30 2.76 -10.32
N TYR A 203 9.34 2.63 -9.40
CA TYR A 203 8.78 3.79 -8.70
C TYR A 203 9.85 4.55 -7.92
N HIS A 204 10.68 3.85 -7.16
CA HIS A 204 11.75 4.46 -6.40
C HIS A 204 12.74 5.21 -7.32
N GLY A 205 13.26 4.55 -8.36
CA GLY A 205 14.27 5.14 -9.25
C GLY A 205 13.73 6.20 -10.23
N LYS A 206 12.54 6.02 -10.81
CA LYS A 206 11.98 6.93 -11.82
C LYS A 206 11.10 8.03 -11.25
N VAL A 207 10.44 7.78 -10.12
CA VAL A 207 9.46 8.70 -9.56
C VAL A 207 10.00 9.38 -8.30
N ALA A 208 10.48 8.60 -7.32
CA ALA A 208 10.85 9.13 -6.02
C ALA A 208 12.23 9.79 -5.99
N ALA A 209 13.23 9.20 -6.64
CA ALA A 209 14.62 9.66 -6.60
C ALA A 209 14.77 11.14 -6.97
N GLY A 210 15.49 11.89 -6.13
CA GLY A 210 15.66 13.34 -6.25
C GLY A 210 14.36 14.13 -6.10
N GLY A 211 13.40 13.62 -5.33
CA GLY A 211 12.11 14.24 -5.05
C GLY A 211 11.75 14.17 -3.57
N LEU A 212 10.56 14.67 -3.23
CA LEU A 212 10.00 14.61 -1.88
C LEU A 212 9.00 13.46 -1.77
N VAL A 213 9.03 12.77 -0.63
CA VAL A 213 8.04 11.79 -0.20
C VAL A 213 7.49 12.16 1.17
N ALA A 214 6.22 11.83 1.43
CA ALA A 214 5.59 11.93 2.75
C ALA A 214 4.45 10.90 2.84
N ASP A 215 3.91 10.66 4.04
CA ASP A 215 2.70 9.84 4.17
C ASP A 215 1.50 10.53 3.49
N ILE A 216 0.55 9.75 2.98
CA ILE A 216 -0.68 10.28 2.38
C ILE A 216 -1.45 11.21 3.32
N ARG A 217 -1.38 10.98 4.64
CA ARG A 217 -2.00 11.84 5.67
C ARG A 217 -1.31 13.18 5.80
N ASP A 218 0.00 13.26 5.55
CA ASP A 218 0.71 14.54 5.55
C ASP A 218 0.41 15.35 4.28
N TRP A 219 0.20 14.66 3.15
CA TRP A 219 -0.21 15.30 1.90
C TRP A 219 -1.67 15.77 1.93
N PHE A 220 -2.55 15.03 2.59
CA PHE A 220 -3.98 15.32 2.68
C PHE A 220 -4.43 15.27 4.14
N PRO A 221 -4.02 16.25 4.96
CA PRO A 221 -4.38 16.26 6.37
C PRO A 221 -5.90 16.39 6.51
N SER A 222 -6.50 15.54 7.35
CA SER A 222 -7.89 15.66 7.74
C SER A 222 -8.08 16.92 8.60
N GLU A 223 -9.18 17.66 8.41
CA GLU A 223 -9.50 18.85 9.23
C GLU A 223 -9.80 18.54 10.72
N ILE A 224 -9.63 17.30 11.17
CA ILE A 224 -9.97 16.83 12.53
C ILE A 224 -8.89 17.23 13.56
N GLY A 225 -8.26 18.39 13.38
CA GLY A 225 -7.09 18.85 14.15
C GLY A 225 -7.22 20.21 14.84
N GLU A 226 -8.37 20.89 14.74
CA GLU A 226 -8.65 22.13 15.48
C GLU A 226 -10.08 22.12 16.05
N GLN A 227 -10.34 21.28 17.06
CA GLN A 227 -11.39 21.49 18.05
C GLN A 227 -10.93 20.97 19.42
#